data_AF-A0A1I7RS14-F1
#
_entry.id   AF-A0A1I7RS14-F1
#
_cell.length_a   1.000
_cell.length_b   1.000
_cell.length_c   1.000
_cell.angle_alpha   90.00
_cell.angle_beta   90.00
_cell.angle_gamma   90.00
#
_symmetry.space_group_name_H-M   'P 1'
#
loop_
_entity.id
_entity.type
_entity.pdbx_description
1 polymer ?
#
loop_
_entity_poly.entity_id
_entity_poly.type
_entity_poly.pdbx_seq_one_letter_code
_entity_poly.pdbx_strand_id
1 'polypeptide(L)'
;MVVFIVPKPIRSIQEHQRRKRSLNDVRCNHSKIRSLIKKIDTQNPRNGIKMLKRDITRHLGLPVNVVCSISEIVFDVSTDTYCQYSVNNLHCLVFLR
;
A
#
# COMPACT_ATOMS: atom_id res chain seq x y z
N MET A 1 22.05 11.13 -48.40
CA MET A 1 20.78 11.77 -47.98
C MET A 1 20.55 11.38 -46.53
N VAL A 2 20.89 12.26 -45.59
CA VAL A 2 20.93 11.97 -44.15
C VAL A 2 19.64 12.49 -43.52
N VAL A 3 18.86 11.60 -42.91
CA VAL A 3 17.60 11.92 -42.22
C VAL A 3 17.92 12.25 -40.77
N PHE A 4 17.72 13.51 -40.37
CA PHE A 4 17.87 13.98 -39.00
C PHE A 4 16.59 13.65 -38.21
N ILE A 5 16.69 12.75 -37.23
CA ILE A 5 15.63 12.49 -36.26
C ILE A 5 15.78 13.55 -35.16
N VAL A 6 14.86 14.50 -35.12
CA VAL A 6 14.80 15.52 -34.05
C VAL A 6 14.25 14.86 -32.78
N PRO A 7 14.99 14.80 -31.66
CA PRO A 7 14.46 14.30 -30.40
C PRO A 7 13.42 15.28 -29.85
N LYS A 8 12.19 14.79 -29.59
CA LYS A 8 11.17 15.57 -28.88
C LYS A 8 11.62 15.78 -27.43
N PRO A 9 11.49 17.01 -26.88
CA PRO A 9 11.98 17.33 -25.55
C PRO A 9 11.20 16.59 -24.45
N ILE A 10 11.94 16.16 -23.43
CA ILE A 10 11.45 15.62 -22.15
C ILE A 10 10.58 16.70 -21.50
N ARG A 11 9.26 16.52 -21.56
CA ARG A 11 8.31 17.41 -20.89
C ARG A 11 8.20 17.00 -19.42
N SER A 12 9.11 17.51 -18.61
CA SER A 12 8.86 17.73 -17.19
C SER A 12 7.69 18.71 -17.06
N ILE A 13 6.51 18.21 -16.71
CA ILE A 13 5.45 19.03 -16.13
C ILE A 13 5.07 18.38 -14.81
N GLN A 14 5.50 19.06 -13.74
CA GLN A 14 4.91 18.99 -12.42
C GLN A 14 3.40 19.16 -12.54
N GLU A 15 2.65 18.06 -12.63
CA GLU A 15 1.26 18.06 -12.18
C GLU A 15 1.27 17.87 -10.67
N HIS A 16 1.37 19.01 -10.01
CA HIS A 16 0.99 19.26 -8.63
C HIS A 16 -0.53 19.02 -8.46
N GLN A 17 -1.01 17.82 -8.77
CA GLN A 17 -2.35 17.41 -8.39
C GLN A 17 -2.26 16.79 -7.00
N ARG A 18 -2.87 17.45 -6.01
CA ARG A 18 -3.38 16.83 -4.79
C ARG A 18 -4.33 15.70 -5.18
N ARG A 19 -3.79 14.56 -5.63
CA ARG A 19 -4.57 13.37 -5.94
C ARG A 19 -5.05 12.82 -4.61
N LYS A 20 -6.39 12.75 -4.49
CA LYS A 20 -7.14 12.20 -3.38
C LYS A 20 -6.40 11.04 -2.72
N ARG A 21 -6.39 11.03 -1.37
CA ARG A 21 -6.14 9.88 -0.50
C ARG A 21 -7.01 8.70 -0.92
N SER A 22 -6.61 7.96 -1.94
CA SER A 22 -7.39 6.86 -2.46
C SER A 22 -6.57 5.59 -2.29
N LEU A 23 -7.11 4.72 -1.45
CA LEU A 23 -6.67 3.35 -1.21
C LEU A 23 -6.91 2.54 -2.50
N ASN A 24 -6.13 2.81 -3.56
CA ASN A 24 -6.49 2.42 -4.92
C ASN A 24 -6.23 0.93 -5.22
N ASP A 25 -5.29 0.29 -4.53
CA ASP A 25 -4.88 -1.09 -4.84
C ASP A 25 -4.91 -1.97 -3.59
N VAL A 26 -6.11 -2.30 -3.10
CA VAL A 26 -6.26 -3.28 -2.01
C VAL A 26 -6.50 -4.67 -2.58
N ARG A 27 -5.46 -5.51 -2.60
CA ARG A 27 -5.58 -6.95 -2.89
C ARG A 27 -5.74 -7.68 -1.55
N CYS A 28 -6.99 -7.93 -1.18
CA CYS A 28 -7.34 -8.65 0.05
C CYS A 28 -8.09 -9.94 -0.31
N ASN A 29 -7.67 -11.05 0.29
CA ASN A 29 -8.49 -12.26 0.31
C ASN A 29 -9.40 -12.36 1.55
N HIS A 30 -9.31 -11.38 2.47
CA HIS A 30 -10.10 -11.35 3.70
C HIS A 30 -10.91 -10.06 3.87
N SER A 31 -12.24 -10.18 3.90
CA SER A 31 -13.18 -9.05 3.93
C SER A 31 -13.06 -8.18 5.18
N LYS A 32 -12.92 -8.78 6.38
CA LYS A 32 -12.76 -8.02 7.64
C LYS A 32 -11.47 -7.17 7.66
N ILE A 33 -10.35 -7.76 7.25
CA ILE A 33 -9.06 -7.05 7.18
C ILE A 33 -9.16 -5.90 6.17
N ARG A 34 -9.81 -6.11 5.02
CA ARG A 34 -10.07 -5.06 4.01
C ARG A 34 -10.78 -3.84 4.61
N SER A 35 -11.80 -4.05 5.44
CA SER A 35 -12.56 -2.97 6.08
C SER A 35 -11.75 -2.22 7.14
N LEU A 36 -10.81 -2.89 7.81
CA LEU A 36 -9.93 -2.29 8.82
C LEU A 36 -8.80 -1.49 8.19
N ILE A 37 -8.21 -1.97 7.09
CA ILE A 37 -7.16 -1.26 6.35
C ILE A 37 -7.64 0.11 5.85
N LYS A 38 -8.90 0.23 5.43
CA LYS A 38 -9.49 1.52 5.00
C LYS A 38 -9.49 2.60 6.08
N LYS A 39 -9.31 2.23 7.35
CA LYS A 39 -9.30 3.15 8.50
C LYS A 39 -7.90 3.59 8.93
N ILE A 40 -6.84 3.13 8.24
CA ILE A 40 -5.48 3.52 8.61
C ILE A 40 -5.26 5.01 8.42
N ASP A 41 -4.68 5.64 9.43
CA ASP A 41 -4.11 6.97 9.30
C ASP A 41 -2.78 6.91 8.55
N THR A 42 -2.78 7.46 7.34
CA THR A 42 -1.64 7.48 6.44
C THR A 42 -0.68 8.64 6.72
N GLN A 43 -1.04 9.57 7.62
CA GLN A 43 -0.18 10.70 8.01
C GLN A 43 0.89 10.27 9.02
N ASN A 44 0.58 9.29 9.87
CA ASN A 44 1.52 8.70 10.81
C ASN A 44 1.53 7.18 10.63
N PRO A 45 2.28 6.64 9.65
CA PRO A 45 2.24 5.23 9.30
C PRO A 45 2.67 4.32 10.46
N ARG A 46 3.61 4.76 11.32
CA ARG A 46 4.00 3.98 12.52
C ARG A 46 2.83 3.79 13.48
N ASN A 47 2.09 4.86 13.79
CA ASN A 47 0.91 4.76 14.64
C ASN A 47 -0.24 4.03 13.94
N GLY A 48 -0.47 4.29 12.66
CA GLY A 48 -1.49 3.62 11.85
C GLY A 48 -1.29 2.10 11.81
N ILE A 49 -0.06 1.63 11.60
CA ILE A 49 0.28 0.19 11.62
C ILE A 49 0.03 -0.41 13.00
N LYS A 50 0.44 0.29 14.08
CA LYS A 50 0.25 -0.19 15.45
C LYS A 50 -1.24 -0.31 15.81
N MET A 51 -2.05 0.66 15.40
CA MET A 51 -3.50 0.63 15.58
C MET A 51 -4.13 -0.48 14.75
N LEU A 52 -3.76 -0.60 13.47
CA LEU A 52 -4.26 -1.67 12.60
C LEU A 52 -3.95 -3.06 13.18
N LYS A 53 -2.72 -3.31 13.64
CA LYS A 53 -2.36 -4.59 14.28
C LYS A 53 -3.28 -4.88 15.47
N ARG A 54 -3.48 -3.89 16.36
CA ARG A 54 -4.36 -4.04 17.53
C ARG A 54 -5.80 -4.32 17.14
N ASP A 55 -6.35 -3.59 16.17
CA ASP A 55 -7.75 -3.74 15.77
C ASP A 55 -7.99 -5.08 15.08
N ILE A 56 -7.10 -5.49 14.18
CA ILE A 56 -7.19 -6.78 13.50
C ILE A 56 -7.07 -7.91 14.52
N THR A 57 -6.09 -7.88 15.43
CA THR A 57 -5.94 -8.90 16.48
C THR A 57 -7.12 -8.94 17.43
N ARG A 58 -7.70 -7.80 17.80
CA ARG A 58 -8.91 -7.75 18.63
C ARG A 58 -10.14 -8.34 17.92
N HIS A 59 -10.29 -8.10 16.61
CA HIS A 59 -11.45 -8.56 15.85
C HIS A 59 -11.36 -10.02 15.37
N LEU A 60 -10.16 -10.53 15.13
CA LEU A 60 -9.94 -11.90 14.63
C LEU A 60 -9.45 -12.87 15.70
N GLY A 61 -9.01 -12.36 16.86
CA GLY A 61 -8.44 -13.19 17.93
C GLY A 61 -7.07 -13.78 17.60
N LEU A 62 -6.48 -13.40 16.46
CA LEU A 62 -5.23 -13.95 15.94
C LEU A 62 -4.14 -12.87 15.81
N PRO A 63 -2.87 -13.21 16.09
CA PRO A 63 -1.76 -12.29 15.87
C PRO A 63 -1.58 -12.04 14.38
N VAL A 64 -1.27 -10.78 14.03
CA VAL A 64 -1.11 -10.38 12.63
C VAL A 64 0.23 -9.71 12.38
N ASN A 65 0.80 -10.03 11.22
CA ASN A 65 2.02 -9.41 10.74
C ASN A 65 1.66 -8.30 9.76
N VAL A 66 2.38 -7.18 9.87
CA VAL A 66 2.25 -6.04 8.98
C VAL A 66 3.66 -5.62 8.63
N VAL A 67 3.96 -5.58 7.34
CA VAL A 67 5.22 -5.11 6.79
C VAL A 67 4.89 -3.99 5.81
N CYS A 68 5.58 -2.87 5.91
CA CYS A 68 5.39 -1.72 5.03
C CYS A 68 6.74 -1.17 4.57
N SER A 69 6.86 -0.73 3.32
CA SER A 69 7.99 0.05 2.85
C SER A 69 7.58 1.10 1.81
N ILE A 70 8.46 2.08 1.61
CA ILE A 70 8.27 3.23 0.71
C ILE A 70 8.83 2.92 -0.70
N SER A 71 9.59 1.84 -0.84
CA SER A 71 10.17 1.36 -2.10
C SER A 71 9.43 0.11 -2.59
N GLU A 72 9.67 -0.31 -3.83
CA GLU A 72 9.17 -1.58 -4.35
C GLU A 72 9.72 -2.76 -3.54
N ILE A 73 8.85 -3.71 -3.20
CA ILE A 73 9.14 -4.84 -2.32
C ILE A 73 8.45 -6.05 -2.90
N VAL A 74 9.17 -7.16 -2.98
CA VAL A 74 8.59 -8.48 -3.26
C VAL A 74 8.44 -9.19 -1.92
N PHE A 75 7.24 -9.73 -1.68
CA PHE A 75 6.95 -10.53 -0.50
C PHE A 75 6.72 -11.97 -0.91
N ASP A 76 7.45 -12.89 -0.30
CA ASP A 76 7.12 -14.31 -0.32
C ASP A 76 6.55 -14.70 1.05
N VAL A 77 5.27 -15.04 1.09
CA VAL A 77 4.54 -15.36 2.33
C VAL A 77 3.70 -16.60 2.11
N SER A 78 3.99 -17.64 2.89
CA SER A 78 3.18 -18.86 2.97
C SER A 78 1.99 -18.65 3.88
N THR A 79 0.96 -17.96 3.40
CA THR A 79 -0.27 -17.68 4.16
C THR A 79 -1.49 -17.60 3.23
N ASP A 80 -2.57 -18.27 3.64
CA ASP A 80 -3.85 -18.22 2.92
C ASP A 80 -4.63 -16.95 3.20
N THR A 81 -4.19 -16.11 4.16
CA THR A 81 -4.89 -14.89 4.53
C THR A 81 -3.96 -13.68 4.48
N TYR A 82 -4.07 -12.90 3.40
CA TYR A 82 -3.28 -11.71 3.18
C TYR A 82 -4.10 -10.53 2.62
N CYS A 83 -3.58 -9.34 2.88
CA CYS A 83 -4.07 -8.09 2.37
C CYS A 83 -2.91 -7.17 2.04
N GLN A 84 -2.75 -6.87 0.76
CA GLN A 84 -1.82 -5.86 0.26
C GLN A 84 -2.57 -4.56 0.03
N TYR A 85 -1.97 -3.43 0.39
CA TYR A 85 -2.49 -2.11 0.06
C TYR A 85 -1.36 -1.10 -0.18
N SER A 86 -1.63 -0.12 -1.03
CA SER A 86 -0.69 0.95 -1.37
C SER A 86 -1.31 2.32 -1.08
N VAL A 87 -0.63 3.17 -0.32
CA VAL A 87 -1.06 4.55 -0.06
C VAL A 87 0.12 5.49 0.01
N ASN A 88 0.12 6.57 -0.77
CA ASN A 88 1.14 7.64 -0.73
C ASN A 88 2.58 7.08 -0.78
N ASN A 89 2.86 6.19 -1.74
CA ASN A 89 4.12 5.45 -1.92
C ASN A 89 4.46 4.45 -0.81
N LEU A 90 3.63 4.31 0.22
CA LEU A 90 3.76 3.25 1.21
C LEU A 90 3.05 2.00 0.71
N HIS A 91 3.81 0.96 0.44
CA HIS A 91 3.34 -0.38 0.13
C HIS A 91 3.32 -1.22 1.39
N CYS A 92 2.17 -1.77 1.74
CA CYS A 92 1.99 -2.56 2.94
C CYS A 92 1.40 -3.93 2.61
N LEU A 93 1.90 -4.94 3.31
CA LEU A 93 1.38 -6.30 3.33
C LEU A 93 0.97 -6.65 4.77
N VAL A 94 -0.26 -7.11 4.91
CA VAL A 94 -0.85 -7.61 6.16
C VAL A 94 -1.15 -9.08 5.96
N PHE A 95 -0.76 -9.93 6.90
CA PHE A 95 -1.06 -11.36 6.82
C PHE A 95 -1.20 -11.99 8.20
N LEU A 96 -2.01 -13.06 8.26
CA LEU A 96 -2.14 -13.89 9.45
C LEU A 96 -0.95 -14.83 9.55
N ARG A 97 -0.53 -15.09 10.79
CA ARG A 97 0.48 -16.11 11.13
C ARG A 97 -0.20 -17.42 11.51
#